data_AF-A0A6V8P1V9-F1
#
_entry.id   AF-A0A6V8P1V9-F1
#
_cell.length_a   1.000
_cell.length_b   1.000
_cell.length_c   1.000
_cell.angle_alpha   90.00
_cell.angle_beta   90.00
_cell.angle_gamma   90.00
#
_symmetry.space_group_name_H-M   'P 1'
#
loop_
_entity.id
_entity.type
_entity.pdbx_description
1 polymer ?
#
loop_
_entity_poly.entity_id
_entity_poly.type
_entity_poly.pdbx_seq_one_letter_code
_entity_poly.pdbx_strand_id
1 'polypeptide(L)'
;MSLRAYNTLTGRKEDFVERDRGRVAMYVCGPTVHDYIHIGNARTFLTFDVIRRYLLYKGYQVLFVQNITDVEDKIINKARQLGLGWQEVAQKFEREFYQDMEKLGIMPADVQPRATEQIDFMIKMISTLEEKGYAYDGWLS
;
A
#
# COMPACT_ATOMS: atom_id res chain seq x y z
N MET A 1 18.47 12.03 21.35
CA MET A 1 17.49 11.00 21.76
C MET A 1 17.30 10.02 20.61
N SER A 2 17.22 8.71 20.91
CA SER A 2 16.91 7.65 19.94
C SER A 2 15.49 7.85 19.39
N LEU A 3 15.29 7.50 18.11
CA LEU A 3 13.94 7.44 17.54
C LEU A 3 13.19 6.26 18.17
N ARG A 4 11.94 6.47 18.57
CA ARG A 4 11.07 5.44 19.13
C ARG A 4 9.74 5.40 18.37
N ALA A 5 9.25 4.20 18.10
CA ALA A 5 7.98 3.97 17.40
C ALA A 5 7.04 3.10 18.26
N TYR A 6 5.73 3.33 18.16
CA TYR A 6 4.76 2.42 18.76
C TYR A 6 4.64 1.16 17.89
N ASN A 7 4.99 0.02 18.45
CA ASN A 7 4.94 -1.26 17.76
C ASN A 7 3.63 -1.97 18.09
N THR A 8 2.74 -2.06 17.11
CA THR A 8 1.43 -2.73 17.26
C THR A 8 1.58 -4.20 17.67
N LEU A 9 2.65 -4.90 17.25
CA LEU A 9 2.90 -6.30 17.61
C LEU A 9 3.13 -6.48 19.12
N THR A 10 3.75 -5.49 19.78
CA THR A 10 4.10 -5.57 21.20
C THR A 10 3.26 -4.65 22.10
N GLY A 11 2.44 -3.78 21.50
CA GLY A 11 1.55 -2.87 22.20
C GLY A 11 2.24 -1.71 22.94
N ARG A 12 3.52 -1.44 22.66
CA ARG A 12 4.33 -0.46 23.39
C ARG A 12 5.27 0.34 22.47
N LYS A 13 5.84 1.42 23.01
CA LYS A 13 6.88 2.20 22.32
C LYS A 13 8.23 1.50 22.45
N GLU A 14 8.87 1.21 21.34
CA GLU A 14 10.18 0.54 21.26
C GLU A 14 11.19 1.46 20.57
N ASP A 15 12.48 1.23 20.82
CA ASP A 15 13.53 1.90 20.06
C ASP A 15 13.45 1.46 18.60
N PHE A 16 13.51 2.42 17.69
CA PHE A 16 13.59 2.15 16.27
C PHE A 16 15.01 1.67 15.95
N VAL A 17 15.13 0.39 15.58
CA VAL A 17 16.38 -0.23 15.18
C VAL A 17 16.28 -0.55 13.69
N GLU A 18 17.14 0.08 12.90
CA GLU A 18 17.26 -0.17 11.47
C GLU A 18 17.74 -1.60 11.19
N ARG A 19 17.11 -2.28 10.22
CA ARG A 19 17.57 -3.60 9.75
C ARG A 19 18.91 -3.49 9.03
N ASP A 20 19.03 -2.49 8.18
CA ASP A 20 20.21 -2.18 7.37
C ASP A 20 20.72 -0.80 7.78
N ARG A 21 22.01 -0.68 8.10
CA ARG A 21 22.59 0.57 8.64
C ARG A 21 22.30 1.77 7.74
N GLY A 22 21.68 2.81 8.30
CA GLY A 22 21.30 4.04 7.60
C GLY A 22 20.17 3.90 6.58
N ARG A 23 19.52 2.74 6.48
CA ARG A 23 18.47 2.45 5.48
C ARG A 23 17.18 1.98 6.15
N VAL A 24 16.06 2.46 5.62
CA VAL A 24 14.71 2.08 6.08
C VAL A 24 13.87 1.65 4.89
N ALA A 25 13.31 0.45 4.94
CA ALA A 25 12.28 0.02 4.01
C ALA A 25 10.91 0.19 4.70
N MET A 26 10.00 0.92 4.06
CA MET A 26 8.68 1.21 4.59
C MET A 26 7.62 0.86 3.56
N TYR A 27 6.74 -0.07 3.91
CA TYR A 27 5.55 -0.41 3.13
C TYR A 27 4.30 0.14 3.81
N VAL A 28 3.45 0.83 3.06
CA VAL A 28 2.15 1.33 3.53
C VAL A 28 1.09 0.93 2.51
N CYS A 29 0.01 0.28 2.97
CA CYS A 29 -1.10 -0.07 2.09
C CYS A 29 -1.66 1.18 1.41
N GLY A 30 -1.80 1.13 0.09
CA GLY A 30 -2.40 2.21 -0.70
C GLY A 30 -3.89 2.02 -0.91
N PRO A 31 -4.49 2.78 -1.85
CA PRO A 31 -5.93 2.81 -2.06
C PRO A 31 -6.43 1.63 -2.93
N THR A 32 -7.68 1.25 -2.70
CA THR A 32 -8.51 0.58 -3.72
C THR A 32 -9.14 1.64 -4.62
N VAL A 33 -8.77 1.66 -5.90
CA VAL A 33 -9.14 2.72 -6.86
C VAL A 33 -10.54 2.51 -7.45
N HIS A 34 -11.55 2.53 -6.59
CA HIS A 34 -12.97 2.37 -6.95
C HIS A 34 -13.79 3.66 -6.77
N ASP A 35 -13.26 4.65 -6.05
CA ASP A 35 -13.90 5.95 -5.81
C ASP A 35 -12.85 7.00 -5.43
N TYR A 36 -13.29 8.26 -5.27
CA TYR A 36 -12.47 9.33 -4.71
C TYR A 36 -12.05 9.02 -3.27
N ILE A 37 -10.86 9.49 -2.87
CA ILE A 37 -10.42 9.35 -1.48
C ILE A 37 -11.24 10.26 -0.56
N HIS A 38 -11.48 9.81 0.66
CA HIS A 38 -12.07 10.65 1.71
C HIS A 38 -11.03 11.05 2.76
N ILE A 39 -11.40 11.94 3.68
CA ILE A 39 -10.50 12.49 4.71
C ILE A 39 -9.81 11.42 5.56
N GLY A 40 -10.48 10.28 5.80
CA GLY A 40 -9.87 9.13 6.47
C GLY A 40 -8.63 8.56 5.75
N ASN A 41 -8.69 8.40 4.42
CA ASN A 41 -7.55 8.01 3.60
C ASN A 41 -6.47 9.10 3.64
N ALA A 42 -6.85 10.36 3.42
CA ALA A 42 -5.92 11.49 3.40
C ALA A 42 -5.11 11.60 4.70
N ARG A 43 -5.77 11.45 5.86
CA ARG A 43 -5.08 11.42 7.17
C ARG A 43 -4.02 10.33 7.23
N THR A 44 -4.33 9.14 6.72
CA THR A 44 -3.41 7.99 6.74
C THR A 44 -2.18 8.27 5.88
N PHE A 45 -2.39 8.68 4.62
CA PHE A 45 -1.29 8.97 3.70
C PHE A 45 -0.43 10.12 4.18
N LEU A 46 -1.03 11.19 4.72
CA LEU A 46 -0.31 12.31 5.31
C LEU A 46 0.52 11.89 6.53
N THR A 47 -0.03 11.02 7.39
CA THR A 47 0.70 10.54 8.58
C THR A 47 1.98 9.81 8.18
N PHE A 48 1.91 8.93 7.18
CA PHE A 48 3.08 8.20 6.71
C PHE A 48 4.05 9.06 5.88
N ASP A 49 3.55 10.09 5.19
CA ASP A 49 4.40 11.11 4.56
C ASP A 49 5.21 11.88 5.61
N VAL A 50 4.58 12.30 6.71
CA VAL A 50 5.28 12.95 7.84
C VAL A 50 6.35 12.02 8.44
N ILE A 51 6.03 10.74 8.64
CA ILE A 51 7.00 9.74 9.13
C ILE A 51 8.17 9.61 8.15
N ARG A 52 7.89 9.49 6.84
CA ARG A 52 8.91 9.40 5.78
C ARG A 52 9.83 10.62 5.80
N ARG A 53 9.25 11.82 5.78
CA ARG A 53 10.00 13.09 5.79
C ARG A 53 10.84 13.23 7.04
N TYR A 54 10.34 12.80 8.19
CA TYR A 54 11.12 12.80 9.43
C TYR A 54 12.32 11.85 9.35
N LEU A 55 12.15 10.63 8.81
CA LEU A 55 13.25 9.70 8.60
C LEU A 55 14.32 10.27 7.65
N LEU A 56 13.89 10.86 6.52
CA LEU A 56 14.78 11.54 5.58
C LEU A 56 15.56 12.69 6.26
N TYR A 57 14.87 13.53 7.04
CA TYR A 57 15.49 14.60 7.81
C TYR A 57 16.54 14.09 8.82
N LYS A 58 16.30 12.91 9.41
CA LYS A 58 17.25 12.25 10.32
C LYS A 58 18.46 11.64 9.62
N GLY A 59 18.54 11.72 8.29
CA GLY A 59 19.65 11.21 7.49
C GLY A 59 19.48 9.78 7.00
N TYR A 60 18.30 9.18 7.15
CA TYR A 60 18.03 7.85 6.62
C TYR A 60 17.81 7.89 5.11
N GLN A 61 18.30 6.85 4.42
CA GLN A 61 17.82 6.50 3.09
C GLN A 61 16.54 5.69 3.25
N VAL A 62 15.41 6.23 2.78
CA VAL A 62 14.11 5.56 2.89
C VAL A 62 13.69 5.03 1.53
N LEU A 63 13.43 3.73 1.45
CA LEU A 63 12.70 3.10 0.35
C LEU A 63 11.23 3.00 0.75
N PHE A 64 10.39 3.83 0.15
CA PHE A 64 8.95 3.88 0.42
C PHE A 64 8.15 3.17 -0.68
N VAL A 65 7.41 2.13 -0.29
CA VAL A 65 6.58 1.32 -1.18
C VAL A 65 5.11 1.49 -0.80
N GLN A 66 4.25 1.76 -1.77
CA GLN A 66 2.81 1.85 -1.57
C GLN A 66 2.11 1.21 -2.76
N ASN A 67 1.28 0.19 -2.55
CA ASN A 67 0.59 -0.48 -3.65
C ASN A 67 -0.60 0.34 -4.18
N ILE A 68 -1.08 0.02 -5.38
CA ILE A 68 -2.43 0.36 -5.85
C ILE A 68 -3.22 -0.94 -5.95
N THR A 69 -4.38 -1.00 -5.29
CA THR A 69 -5.32 -2.10 -5.49
C THR A 69 -6.26 -1.73 -6.65
N ASP A 70 -5.91 -2.17 -7.86
CA ASP A 70 -6.61 -1.89 -9.12
C ASP A 70 -7.50 -3.05 -9.61
N VAL A 71 -7.57 -4.14 -8.85
CA VAL A 71 -8.53 -5.24 -9.04
C VAL A 71 -9.13 -5.65 -7.68
N GLU A 72 -10.44 -5.42 -7.53
CA GLU A 72 -11.22 -5.75 -6.32
C GLU A 72 -12.72 -5.77 -6.68
N ASP A 73 -13.55 -6.49 -5.92
CA ASP A 73 -15.01 -6.54 -6.11
C ASP A 73 -15.66 -5.15 -6.13
N LYS A 74 -15.15 -4.20 -5.33
CA LYS A 74 -15.65 -2.81 -5.32
C LYS A 74 -15.46 -2.12 -6.66
N ILE A 75 -14.36 -2.38 -7.36
CA ILE A 75 -14.08 -1.83 -8.69
C ILE A 75 -15.04 -2.44 -9.70
N ILE A 76 -15.24 -3.76 -9.65
CA ILE A 76 -16.18 -4.48 -10.53
C ILE A 76 -17.61 -3.95 -10.34
N ASN A 77 -18.04 -3.77 -9.09
CA ASN A 77 -19.36 -3.25 -8.78
C ASN A 77 -19.54 -1.80 -9.23
N LYS A 78 -18.53 -0.94 -9.04
CA LYS A 78 -18.55 0.44 -9.53
C LYS A 78 -18.60 0.49 -11.06
N ALA A 79 -17.86 -0.38 -11.74
CA ALA A 79 -17.87 -0.49 -13.20
C ALA A 79 -19.27 -0.81 -13.73
N ARG A 80 -19.98 -1.76 -13.10
CA ARG A 80 -21.38 -2.07 -13.42
C ARG A 80 -22.31 -0.88 -13.19
N GLN A 81 -22.14 -0.15 -12.09
CA GLN A 81 -22.95 1.04 -11.78
C GLN A 81 -22.78 2.16 -12.80
N LEU A 82 -21.56 2.34 -13.30
CA LEU A 82 -21.22 3.41 -14.24
C LEU A 82 -21.40 3.00 -15.71
N GLY A 83 -21.61 1.71 -16.00
CA GLY A 83 -21.64 1.20 -17.37
C GLY A 83 -20.28 1.29 -18.08
N LEU A 84 -19.18 1.17 -17.32
CA LEU A 84 -17.80 1.30 -17.81
C LEU A 84 -17.02 -0.01 -17.68
N GLY A 85 -15.86 -0.09 -18.34
CA GLY A 85 -14.89 -1.16 -18.09
C GLY A 85 -14.27 -1.04 -16.68
N TRP A 86 -13.97 -2.16 -16.02
CA TRP A 86 -13.35 -2.14 -14.69
C TRP A 86 -11.96 -1.48 -14.70
N GLN A 87 -11.19 -1.66 -15.78
CA GLN A 87 -9.92 -0.97 -15.99
C GLN A 87 -10.11 0.54 -16.13
N GLU A 88 -11.18 0.99 -16.79
CA GLU A 88 -11.47 2.42 -16.96
C GLU A 88 -11.81 3.07 -15.61
N VAL A 89 -12.56 2.35 -14.76
CA VAL A 89 -12.85 2.77 -13.38
C VAL A 89 -11.56 2.88 -12.57
N ALA A 90 -10.74 1.82 -12.57
CA ALA A 90 -9.49 1.79 -11.83
C ALA A 90 -8.56 2.94 -12.26
N GLN A 91 -8.33 3.10 -13.57
CA GLN A 91 -7.48 4.16 -14.10
C GLN A 91 -8.03 5.57 -13.80
N LYS A 92 -9.36 5.76 -13.85
CA LYS A 92 -9.97 7.03 -13.49
C LYS A 92 -9.64 7.39 -12.06
N PHE A 93 -9.97 6.52 -11.11
CA PHE A 93 -9.80 6.83 -9.69
C PHE A 93 -8.34 6.78 -9.23
N GLU A 94 -7.47 6.03 -9.92
CA GLU A 94 -6.01 6.13 -9.72
C GLU A 94 -5.49 7.53 -10.08
N ARG A 95 -5.94 8.11 -11.21
CA ARG A 95 -5.58 9.49 -11.57
C ARG A 95 -6.09 10.50 -10.56
N GLU A 96 -7.33 10.37 -10.10
CA GLU A 96 -7.89 11.25 -9.07
C GLU A 96 -7.11 11.14 -7.75
N PHE A 97 -6.74 9.91 -7.35
CA PHE A 97 -5.88 9.69 -6.19
C PHE A 97 -4.56 10.45 -6.29
N TYR A 98 -3.86 10.39 -7.44
CA TYR A 98 -2.61 11.13 -7.60
C TYR A 98 -2.81 12.65 -7.52
N GLN A 99 -3.86 13.19 -8.15
CA GLN A 99 -4.16 14.62 -8.08
C GLN A 99 -4.41 15.07 -6.63
N ASP A 100 -5.11 14.26 -5.84
CA ASP A 100 -5.37 14.59 -4.44
C ASP A 100 -4.11 14.47 -3.57
N MET A 101 -3.24 13.49 -3.83
CA MET A 101 -1.93 13.39 -3.15
C MET A 101 -1.05 14.60 -3.44
N GLU A 102 -1.01 15.04 -4.70
CA GLU A 102 -0.27 16.23 -5.12
C GLU A 102 -0.80 17.50 -4.43
N LYS A 103 -2.13 17.71 -4.44
CA LYS A 103 -2.77 18.86 -3.75
C LYS A 103 -2.49 18.88 -2.25
N LEU A 104 -2.37 17.71 -1.62
CA LEU A 104 -2.02 17.58 -0.20
C LEU A 104 -0.51 17.73 0.07
N GLY A 105 0.33 17.86 -0.96
CA GLY A 105 1.78 17.94 -0.83
C GLY A 105 2.44 16.64 -0.38
N ILE A 106 1.77 15.51 -0.58
CA ILE A 106 2.27 14.18 -0.21
C ILE A 106 3.29 13.73 -1.26
N MET A 107 4.45 13.23 -0.82
CA MET A 107 5.48 12.74 -1.74
C MET A 107 5.04 11.44 -2.43
N PRO A 108 5.29 11.27 -3.74
CA PRO A 108 5.00 10.01 -4.42
C PRO A 108 5.86 8.87 -3.85
N ALA A 109 5.32 7.65 -3.88
CA ALA A 109 6.09 6.47 -3.47
C ALA A 109 7.27 6.21 -4.40
N ASP A 110 8.35 5.63 -3.85
CA ASP A 110 9.53 5.26 -4.65
C ASP A 110 9.20 4.06 -5.54
N VAL A 111 8.35 3.15 -5.05
CA VAL A 111 7.82 2.01 -5.81
C VAL A 111 6.33 1.89 -5.56
N GLN A 112 5.56 1.78 -6.63
CA GLN A 112 4.11 1.74 -6.58
C GLN A 112 3.53 0.60 -7.42
N PRO A 113 3.57 -0.65 -6.92
CA PRO A 113 3.10 -1.80 -7.68
C PRO A 113 1.57 -1.80 -7.75
N ARG A 114 1.03 -2.11 -8.93
CA ARG A 114 -0.40 -2.39 -9.11
C ARG A 114 -0.67 -3.87 -8.86
N ALA A 115 -1.81 -4.20 -8.26
CA ALA A 115 -2.15 -5.60 -8.00
C ALA A 115 -2.20 -6.42 -9.30
N THR A 116 -2.74 -5.86 -10.39
CA THR A 116 -2.79 -6.53 -11.70
C THR A 116 -1.41 -6.86 -12.27
N GLU A 117 -0.38 -6.06 -11.97
CA GLU A 117 1.00 -6.27 -12.41
C GLU A 117 1.74 -7.34 -11.57
N GLN A 118 1.17 -7.76 -10.44
CA GLN A 118 1.81 -8.69 -9.49
C GLN A 118 1.13 -10.06 -9.44
N ILE A 119 0.23 -10.38 -10.37
CA ILE A 119 -0.53 -11.64 -10.41
C ILE A 119 0.39 -12.86 -10.45
N ASP A 120 1.42 -12.86 -11.30
CA ASP A 120 2.36 -13.99 -11.40
C ASP A 120 3.10 -14.25 -10.08
N PHE A 121 3.44 -13.17 -9.34
CA PHE A 121 4.05 -13.30 -8.03
C PHE A 121 3.07 -13.85 -6.99
N MET A 122 1.81 -13.39 -7.02
CA MET A 122 0.75 -13.90 -6.15
C MET A 122 0.52 -15.40 -6.38
N ILE A 123 0.43 -15.84 -7.65
CA ILE A 123 0.30 -17.26 -8.01
C ILE A 123 1.48 -18.07 -7.45
N LYS A 124 2.71 -17.62 -7.69
CA LYS A 124 3.92 -18.30 -7.17
C LYS A 124 3.93 -18.40 -5.65
N MET A 125 3.51 -17.34 -4.95
CA MET A 125 3.40 -17.34 -3.49
C MET A 125 2.36 -18.34 -3.01
N ILE A 126 1.18 -18.40 -3.63
CA ILE A 126 0.12 -19.35 -3.31
C ILE A 126 0.61 -20.78 -3.52
N SER A 127 1.21 -21.10 -4.66
CA SER A 127 1.77 -22.45 -4.91
C SER A 127 2.81 -22.84 -3.86
N THR A 128 3.66 -21.90 -3.43
CA THR A 128 4.64 -22.16 -2.35
C THR A 128 3.94 -22.46 -1.01
N LEU A 129 2.79 -21.84 -0.73
CA LEU A 129 2.02 -22.09 0.49
C LEU A 129 1.33 -23.47 0.42
N GLU A 130 0.81 -23.86 -0.74
CA GLU A 130 0.23 -25.19 -0.98
C GLU A 130 1.27 -26.30 -0.81
N GLU A 131 2.45 -26.16 -1.45
CA GLU A 131 3.56 -27.10 -1.34
C GLU A 131 4.01 -27.32 0.11
N LYS A 132 3.92 -26.27 0.94
CA LYS A 132 4.28 -26.32 2.37
C LYS A 132 3.14 -26.78 3.28
N GLY A 133 1.96 -27.06 2.74
CA GLY A 133 0.78 -27.45 3.50
C GLY A 133 0.14 -26.32 4.33
N TYR A 134 0.44 -25.05 4.01
CA TYR A 134 -0.17 -23.87 4.63
C TYR A 134 -1.38 -23.32 3.86
N ALA A 135 -1.62 -23.82 2.64
CA ALA A 135 -2.81 -23.54 1.84
C ALA A 135 -3.39 -24.84 1.28
N TYR A 136 -4.68 -24.82 0.98
CA TYR A 136 -5.41 -25.94 0.39
C TYR A 136 -6.54 -25.40 -0.48
N ASP A 137 -6.99 -26.21 -1.43
CA ASP A 137 -8.16 -25.88 -2.26
C ASP A 137 -9.45 -26.02 -1.46
N GLY A 138 -10.20 -24.92 -1.35
CA GLY A 138 -11.48 -24.87 -0.64
C GLY A 138 -12.65 -25.56 -1.35
N TRP A 139 -12.50 -25.99 -2.61
CA TRP A 139 -13.52 -26.72 -3.36
C TRP A 139 -13.37 -28.24 -3.29
N LEU A 140 -12.28 -28.73 -2.70
CA LEU A 140 -11.98 -30.15 -2.50
C LEU A 140 -12.31 -30.66 -1.09
N SER A 141 -13.10 -29.90 -0.32
CA SER A 141 -13.66 -30.29 0.98
C SER A 141 -15.11 -30.77 0.89
#